data_AF-A0A7G8G151-F1
#
_entry.id   AF-A0A7G8G151-F1
#
_cell.length_a   1.000
_cell.length_b   1.000
_cell.length_c   1.000
_cell.angle_alpha   90.00
_cell.angle_beta   90.00
_cell.angle_gamma   90.00
#
_symmetry.space_group_name_H-M   'P 1'
#
loop_
_entity.id
_entity.type
_entity.pdbx_description
1 polymer ?
#
loop_
_entity_poly.entity_id
_entity_poly.type
_entity_poly.pdbx_seq_one_letter_code
_entity_poly.pdbx_strand_id
1 'polypeptide(L)'
;MFETVALIPVVSWFGRRPPSQSGFVMPLAITASAVLLLGSASIHTLSLQKRLRVHASGQREQSADQLRSAAQAFVVASRGPQACLLQWPSHDWPAAVHDCKASDPSQLSRGVVGEKLWSLLDWTPHGENGALRLQLADGRTGRFRLALDPLAPAVLGISDVGLQARVPQLKGE
;
A
#
# COMPACT_ATOMS: atom_id res chain seq x y z
N MET A 1 -6.75 28.18 39.06
CA MET A 1 -6.26 26.99 39.76
C MET A 1 -5.23 26.33 38.84
N PHE A 2 -3.93 26.57 39.11
CA PHE A 2 -2.67 25.99 38.57
C PHE A 2 -2.48 25.90 37.03
N GLU A 3 -1.57 26.68 36.39
CA GLU A 3 -0.11 26.47 36.21
C GLU A 3 0.25 25.02 35.81
N THR A 4 1.04 24.75 34.76
CA THR A 4 2.50 24.98 34.71
C THR A 4 3.04 25.01 33.27
N VAL A 5 3.81 26.06 32.96
CA VAL A 5 4.67 26.18 31.78
C VAL A 5 5.99 25.46 32.08
N ALA A 6 6.32 24.41 31.31
CA ALA A 6 7.64 23.78 31.38
C ALA A 6 8.63 24.53 30.46
N LEU A 7 9.22 25.59 30.99
CA LEU A 7 10.41 26.24 30.44
C LEU A 7 11.62 25.35 30.70
N ILE A 8 12.16 24.77 29.64
CA ILE A 8 13.45 24.07 29.65
C ILE A 8 14.53 25.13 29.92
N PRO A 9 15.36 25.00 30.97
CA PRO A 9 16.37 26.00 31.29
C PRO A 9 17.50 25.95 30.26
N VAL A 10 17.64 27.04 29.51
CA VAL A 10 18.85 27.34 28.74
C VAL A 10 19.94 27.67 29.76
N VAL A 11 20.87 26.75 29.96
CA VAL A 11 22.04 26.92 30.83
C VAL A 11 22.92 28.03 30.25
N SER A 12 22.80 29.24 30.78
CA SER A 12 23.62 30.40 30.43
C SER A 12 24.85 30.45 31.35
N TRP A 13 25.89 29.70 30.99
CA TRP A 13 27.19 29.81 31.65
C TRP A 13 27.96 31.03 31.11
N PHE A 14 27.67 32.22 31.64
CA PHE A 14 28.48 33.41 31.40
C PHE A 14 29.76 33.37 32.26
N GLY A 15 30.80 32.73 31.74
CA GLY A 15 32.16 32.80 32.28
C GLY A 15 32.82 34.15 31.98
N ARG A 16 33.42 34.77 33.01
CA ARG A 16 34.23 36.00 32.96
C ARG A 16 35.37 35.89 31.93
N ARG A 17 35.63 36.97 31.17
CA ARG A 17 36.81 37.12 30.31
C ARG A 17 37.93 37.89 31.04
N PRO A 18 39.20 37.44 30.98
CA PRO A 18 40.35 38.33 31.13
C PRO A 18 40.73 39.00 29.79
N PRO A 19 41.40 40.17 29.80
CA PRO A 19 41.71 40.93 28.59
C PRO A 19 42.99 40.47 27.89
N SER A 20 43.02 40.72 26.57
CA SER A 20 44.16 40.69 25.64
C SER A 20 44.89 39.37 25.37
N GLN A 21 44.40 38.61 24.39
CA GLN A 21 45.24 38.02 23.33
C GLN A 21 44.49 38.05 22.00
N SER A 22 44.78 39.08 21.21
CA SER A 22 44.40 39.23 19.80
C SER A 22 45.26 38.28 18.96
N GLY A 23 44.68 37.20 18.46
CA GLY A 23 45.34 36.35 17.46
C GLY A 23 44.67 35.00 17.16
N PHE A 24 44.06 34.35 18.16
CA PHE A 24 43.61 32.95 18.01
C PHE A 24 42.14 32.68 18.36
N VAL A 25 41.35 33.70 18.69
CA VAL A 25 39.93 33.52 19.07
C VAL A 25 38.97 33.61 17.88
N MET A 26 39.42 34.19 16.76
CA MET A 26 38.62 34.34 15.54
C MET A 26 38.30 32.99 14.87
N PRO A 27 39.22 32.00 14.76
CA PRO A 27 38.91 30.70 14.17
C PRO A 27 37.92 29.87 15.01
N LEU A 28 38.01 29.96 16.35
CA LEU A 28 37.19 29.16 17.27
C LEU A 28 35.70 29.53 17.22
N ALA A 29 35.39 30.82 17.12
CA ALA A 29 34.00 31.28 16.96
C ALA A 29 33.40 30.86 15.60
N ILE A 30 34.24 30.81 14.56
CA ILE A 30 33.86 30.37 13.21
C ILE A 30 33.54 28.87 13.23
N THR A 31 34.39 28.04 13.86
CA THR A 31 34.15 26.59 13.95
C THR A 31 32.91 26.24 14.76
N ALA A 32 32.65 26.93 15.87
CA ALA A 32 31.47 26.67 16.71
C ALA A 32 30.16 27.00 15.96
N SER A 33 30.14 28.11 15.24
CA SER A 33 28.99 28.51 14.40
C SER A 33 28.79 27.56 13.23
N ALA A 34 29.88 27.11 12.59
CA ALA A 34 29.83 26.14 11.49
C ALA A 34 29.24 24.80 11.94
N VAL A 35 29.64 24.28 13.11
CA VAL A 35 29.10 23.02 13.66
C VAL A 35 27.61 23.16 14.00
N LEU A 36 27.18 24.30 14.56
CA LEU A 36 25.77 24.55 14.85
C LEU A 36 24.91 24.64 13.58
N LEU A 37 25.39 25.32 12.54
CA LEU A 37 24.71 25.40 11.24
C LEU A 37 24.64 24.02 10.58
N LEU A 38 25.72 23.23 10.63
CA LEU A 38 25.76 21.88 10.07
C LEU A 38 24.83 20.92 10.83
N GLY A 39 24.77 21.03 12.16
CA GLY A 39 23.85 20.29 13.00
C GLY A 39 22.38 20.61 12.70
N SER A 40 22.06 21.89 12.54
CA SER A 40 20.71 22.34 12.16
C SER A 40 20.30 21.82 10.77
N ALA A 41 21.18 21.98 9.76
CA ALA A 41 20.93 21.47 8.41
C ALA A 41 20.77 19.93 8.36
N SER A 42 21.49 19.20 9.20
CA SER A 42 21.39 17.74 9.31
C SER A 42 20.03 17.30 9.88
N ILE A 43 19.51 17.98 10.91
CA ILE A 43 18.20 17.66 11.48
C ILE A 43 17.09 18.00 10.48
N HIS A 44 17.21 19.14 9.78
CA HIS A 44 16.25 19.54 8.75
C HIS A 44 16.16 18.51 7.62
N THR A 45 17.29 18.05 7.09
CA THR A 45 17.34 17.03 6.03
C THR A 45 16.80 15.68 6.50
N LEU A 46 17.14 15.24 7.71
CA LEU A 46 16.63 13.99 8.29
C LEU A 46 15.10 14.02 8.51
N SER A 47 14.55 15.16 8.94
CA SER A 47 13.10 15.32 9.13
C SER A 47 12.33 15.22 7.81
N LEU A 48 12.87 15.79 6.73
CA LEU A 48 12.29 15.73 5.39
C LEU A 48 12.35 14.31 4.83
N GLN A 49 13.51 13.65 4.93
CA GLN A 49 13.67 12.27 4.50
C GLN A 49 12.70 11.31 5.22
N LYS A 50 12.48 11.50 6.52
CA LYS A 50 11.50 10.73 7.28
C LYS A 50 10.08 10.93 6.73
N ARG A 51 9.66 12.18 6.48
CA ARG A 51 8.33 12.47 5.91
C ARG A 51 8.16 11.81 4.54
N LEU A 52 9.15 11.93 3.66
CA LEU A 52 9.11 11.31 2.33
C LEU A 52 8.98 9.78 2.42
N ARG A 53 9.68 9.13 3.35
CA ARG A 53 9.56 7.69 3.59
C ARG A 53 8.17 7.30 4.06
N VAL A 54 7.60 8.04 5.00
CA VAL A 54 6.24 7.79 5.52
C VAL A 54 5.18 7.99 4.44
N HIS A 55 5.31 9.04 3.62
CA HIS A 55 4.40 9.23 2.49
C HIS A 55 4.51 8.09 1.47
N ALA A 56 5.73 7.65 1.16
CA ALA A 56 5.95 6.52 0.26
C ALA A 56 5.42 5.20 0.82
N SER A 57 5.56 4.93 2.13
CA SER A 57 4.99 3.74 2.75
C SER A 57 3.46 3.77 2.75
N GLY A 58 2.88 4.90 3.13
CA GLY A 58 1.42 5.07 3.15
C GLY A 58 0.78 4.87 1.78
N GLN A 59 1.41 5.38 0.71
CA GLN A 59 0.91 5.16 -0.66
C GLN A 59 0.93 3.67 -1.05
N ARG A 60 1.95 2.92 -0.63
CA ARG A 60 2.04 1.48 -0.90
C ARG A 60 0.97 0.70 -0.14
N GLU A 61 0.79 1.00 1.15
CA GLU A 61 -0.24 0.37 1.98
C GLU A 61 -1.65 0.64 1.42
N GLN A 62 -1.95 1.90 1.11
CA GLN A 62 -3.23 2.27 0.52
C GLN A 62 -3.49 1.56 -0.82
N SER A 63 -2.45 1.33 -1.62
CA SER A 63 -2.56 0.55 -2.87
C SER A 63 -2.84 -0.93 -2.61
N ALA A 64 -2.20 -1.51 -1.59
CA ALA A 64 -2.42 -2.88 -1.15
C ALA A 64 -3.86 -3.08 -0.68
N ASP A 65 -4.35 -2.13 0.11
CA ASP A 65 -5.69 -2.18 0.69
C ASP A 65 -6.76 -2.07 -0.39
N GLN A 66 -6.60 -1.18 -1.37
CA GLN A 66 -7.55 -1.09 -2.49
C GLN A 66 -7.64 -2.39 -3.29
N LEU A 67 -6.50 -3.05 -3.55
CA LEU A 67 -6.49 -4.33 -4.25
C LEU A 67 -7.07 -5.46 -3.38
N ARG A 68 -6.82 -5.46 -2.07
CA ARG A 68 -7.40 -6.41 -1.13
C ARG A 68 -8.92 -6.25 -1.05
N SER A 69 -9.42 -5.01 -1.04
CA SER A 69 -10.86 -4.74 -1.09
C SER A 69 -11.48 -5.17 -2.42
N ALA A 70 -10.77 -5.05 -3.55
CA ALA A 70 -11.23 -5.60 -4.83
C ALA A 70 -11.32 -7.13 -4.80
N ALA A 71 -10.34 -7.81 -4.20
CA ALA A 71 -10.40 -9.26 -4.00
C ALA A 71 -11.58 -9.67 -3.11
N GLN A 72 -11.86 -8.92 -2.04
CA GLN A 72 -13.05 -9.15 -1.21
C GLN A 72 -14.35 -8.93 -2.00
N ALA A 73 -14.41 -7.92 -2.86
CA ALA A 73 -15.56 -7.69 -3.73
C ALA A 73 -15.79 -8.85 -4.70
N PHE A 74 -14.73 -9.43 -5.27
CA PHE A 74 -14.82 -10.66 -6.06
C PHE A 74 -15.38 -11.82 -5.23
N VAL A 75 -14.88 -12.04 -4.00
CA VAL A 75 -15.38 -13.09 -3.09
C VAL A 75 -16.86 -12.93 -2.75
N VAL A 76 -17.34 -11.69 -2.63
CA VAL A 76 -18.76 -11.41 -2.42
C VAL A 76 -19.56 -11.71 -3.68
N ALA A 77 -19.07 -11.29 -4.85
CA ALA A 77 -19.71 -11.55 -6.14
C ALA A 77 -19.78 -13.06 -6.46
N SER A 78 -18.81 -13.84 -6.00
CA SER A 78 -18.72 -15.29 -6.20
C SER A 78 -19.60 -16.13 -5.29
N ARG A 79 -20.55 -15.53 -4.57
CA ARG A 79 -21.52 -16.23 -3.73
C ARG A 79 -22.79 -16.56 -4.51
N GLY A 80 -23.62 -17.42 -3.92
CA GLY A 80 -24.92 -17.76 -4.49
C GLY A 80 -24.79 -18.49 -5.83
N PRO A 81 -25.53 -18.12 -6.89
CA PRO A 81 -25.47 -18.82 -8.17
C PRO A 81 -24.08 -18.79 -8.83
N GLN A 82 -23.31 -17.73 -8.57
CA GLN A 82 -22.01 -17.53 -9.21
C GLN A 82 -20.91 -18.44 -8.64
N ALA A 83 -21.14 -18.99 -7.45
CA ALA A 83 -20.30 -19.99 -6.81
C ALA A 83 -19.91 -21.12 -7.77
N CYS A 84 -20.88 -21.63 -8.54
CA CYS A 84 -20.68 -22.75 -9.46
C CYS A 84 -19.56 -22.50 -10.48
N LEU A 85 -19.41 -21.27 -10.97
CA LEU A 85 -18.38 -20.91 -11.95
C LEU A 85 -16.96 -21.01 -11.39
N LEU A 86 -16.77 -20.96 -10.07
CA LEU A 86 -15.45 -21.05 -9.45
C LEU A 86 -14.73 -22.37 -9.69
N GLN A 87 -15.47 -23.43 -10.05
CA GLN A 87 -14.91 -24.74 -10.40
C GLN A 87 -14.17 -24.74 -11.74
N TRP A 88 -14.36 -23.69 -12.55
CA TRP A 88 -13.82 -23.58 -13.89
C TRP A 88 -12.86 -22.39 -14.00
N PRO A 89 -11.81 -22.47 -14.82
CA PRO A 89 -11.03 -21.29 -15.20
C PRO A 89 -11.90 -20.20 -15.83
N SER A 90 -11.53 -18.93 -15.66
CA SER A 90 -12.35 -17.81 -16.19
C SER A 90 -12.55 -17.82 -17.70
N HIS A 91 -11.61 -18.40 -18.45
CA HIS A 91 -11.73 -18.52 -19.91
C HIS A 91 -12.79 -19.55 -20.33
N ASP A 92 -13.13 -20.51 -19.45
CA ASP A 92 -14.12 -21.56 -19.72
C ASP A 92 -15.53 -21.20 -19.22
N TRP A 93 -15.68 -20.09 -18.48
CA TRP A 93 -16.98 -19.66 -17.97
C TRP A 93 -18.08 -19.56 -19.03
N PRO A 94 -17.85 -19.04 -20.24
CA PRO A 94 -18.89 -18.98 -21.27
C PRO A 94 -19.47 -20.36 -21.63
N ALA A 95 -18.66 -21.42 -21.59
CA ALA A 95 -19.13 -22.79 -21.81
C ALA A 95 -19.78 -23.36 -20.54
N ALA A 96 -19.20 -23.09 -19.37
CA ALA A 96 -19.68 -23.58 -18.08
C ALA A 96 -21.04 -23.00 -17.63
N VAL A 97 -21.50 -21.88 -18.20
CA VAL A 97 -22.84 -21.30 -17.88
C VAL A 97 -23.96 -22.31 -18.10
N HIS A 98 -23.82 -23.23 -19.06
CA HIS A 98 -24.82 -24.27 -19.32
C HIS A 98 -24.98 -25.24 -18.15
N ASP A 99 -23.89 -25.57 -17.46
CA ASP A 99 -23.89 -26.44 -16.28
C ASP A 99 -24.24 -25.64 -15.02
N CYS A 100 -23.78 -24.40 -14.94
CA CYS A 100 -24.04 -23.48 -13.83
C CYS A 100 -25.31 -22.64 -14.08
N LYS A 101 -26.48 -23.30 -14.04
CA LYS A 101 -27.79 -22.65 -14.22
C LYS A 101 -27.95 -21.44 -13.29
N ALA A 102 -28.40 -20.31 -13.86
CA ALA A 102 -28.57 -19.01 -13.19
C ALA A 102 -27.28 -18.26 -12.80
N SER A 103 -26.11 -18.76 -13.19
CA SER A 103 -24.87 -17.98 -13.10
C SER A 103 -24.71 -17.03 -14.28
N ASP A 104 -24.06 -15.90 -14.03
CA ASP A 104 -23.75 -14.84 -14.98
C ASP A 104 -22.27 -14.48 -14.82
N PRO A 105 -21.40 -14.90 -15.76
CA PRO A 105 -19.97 -14.60 -15.72
C PRO A 105 -19.65 -13.11 -15.66
N SER A 106 -20.55 -12.24 -16.15
CA SER A 106 -20.31 -10.80 -16.16
C SER A 106 -20.25 -10.21 -14.74
N GLN A 107 -20.96 -10.81 -13.77
CA GLN A 107 -20.96 -10.43 -12.35
C GLN A 107 -19.63 -10.71 -11.65
N LEU A 108 -18.87 -11.72 -12.12
CA LEU A 108 -17.55 -12.06 -11.59
C LEU A 108 -16.41 -11.36 -12.33
N SER A 109 -16.68 -10.94 -13.56
CA SER A 109 -15.67 -10.37 -14.45
C SER A 109 -15.32 -8.93 -14.09
N ARG A 110 -16.25 -8.18 -13.48
CA ARG A 110 -16.09 -6.74 -13.20
C ARG A 110 -16.92 -6.32 -12.00
N GLY A 111 -16.48 -5.27 -11.32
CA GLY A 111 -17.26 -4.65 -10.25
C GLY A 111 -16.69 -3.31 -9.82
N VAL A 112 -17.20 -2.79 -8.69
CA VAL A 112 -16.77 -1.51 -8.12
C VAL A 112 -16.38 -1.73 -6.66
N VAL A 113 -15.30 -1.07 -6.23
CA VAL A 113 -14.90 -1.00 -4.83
C VAL A 113 -14.57 0.46 -4.47
N GLY A 114 -15.34 1.04 -3.55
CA GLY A 114 -15.34 2.49 -3.35
C GLY A 114 -15.76 3.21 -4.64
N GLU A 115 -14.85 4.01 -5.20
CA GLU A 115 -15.05 4.72 -6.47
C GLU A 115 -14.27 4.10 -7.64
N LYS A 116 -13.57 2.98 -7.41
CA LYS A 116 -12.71 2.35 -8.41
C LYS A 116 -13.36 1.12 -9.01
N LEU A 117 -13.40 1.07 -10.34
CA LEU A 117 -13.73 -0.16 -11.04
C LEU A 117 -12.59 -1.15 -10.90
N TRP A 118 -12.95 -2.41 -10.73
CA TRP A 118 -12.04 -3.54 -10.84
C TRP A 118 -12.52 -4.48 -11.95
N SER A 119 -11.57 -5.14 -12.59
CA SER A 119 -11.80 -6.18 -13.60
C SER A 119 -11.00 -7.42 -13.25
N LEU A 120 -11.59 -8.57 -13.56
CA LEU A 120 -10.94 -9.86 -13.52
C LEU A 120 -9.97 -9.94 -14.70
N LEU A 121 -8.71 -10.27 -14.41
CA LEU A 121 -7.74 -10.63 -15.42
C LEU A 121 -7.75 -12.13 -15.67
N ASP A 122 -7.79 -12.91 -14.59
CA ASP A 122 -7.69 -14.36 -14.65
C ASP A 122 -8.19 -15.01 -13.35
N TRP A 123 -8.85 -16.15 -13.49
CA TRP A 123 -9.21 -17.06 -12.41
C TRP A 123 -8.84 -18.47 -12.82
N THR A 124 -8.11 -19.18 -11.95
CA THR A 124 -7.75 -20.59 -12.16
C THR A 124 -7.94 -21.38 -10.86
N PRO A 125 -8.86 -22.36 -10.82
CA PRO A 125 -9.00 -23.25 -9.67
C PRO A 125 -7.86 -24.28 -9.60
N HIS A 126 -7.47 -24.64 -8.38
CA HIS A 126 -6.38 -25.56 -8.03
C HIS A 126 -6.79 -26.40 -6.81
N GLY A 127 -7.74 -27.31 -6.99
CA GLY A 127 -8.27 -28.14 -5.91
C GLY A 127 -8.92 -27.29 -4.82
N GLU A 128 -8.40 -27.37 -3.59
CA GLU A 128 -8.85 -26.60 -2.42
C GLU A 128 -8.42 -25.12 -2.44
N ASN A 129 -7.75 -24.67 -3.50
CA ASN A 129 -7.33 -23.29 -3.67
C ASN A 129 -7.66 -22.78 -5.06
N GLY A 130 -7.56 -21.46 -5.28
CA GLY A 130 -7.65 -20.87 -6.61
C GLY A 130 -6.76 -19.63 -6.75
N ALA A 131 -6.18 -19.45 -7.91
CA ALA A 131 -5.39 -18.27 -8.25
C ALA A 131 -6.30 -17.20 -8.86
N LEU A 132 -6.35 -16.04 -8.22
CA LEU A 132 -7.11 -14.88 -8.65
C LEU A 132 -6.16 -13.75 -9.09
N ARG A 133 -6.40 -13.19 -10.27
CA ARG A 133 -5.72 -11.98 -10.75
C ARG A 133 -6.73 -10.90 -11.08
N LEU A 134 -6.56 -9.74 -10.47
CA LEU A 134 -7.43 -8.58 -10.64
C LEU A 134 -6.65 -7.37 -11.14
N GLN A 135 -7.35 -6.46 -11.80
CA GLN A 135 -6.86 -5.15 -12.19
C GLN A 135 -7.82 -4.06 -11.69
N LEU A 136 -7.27 -2.96 -11.20
CA LEU A 136 -8.03 -1.73 -10.93
C LEU A 136 -8.01 -0.84 -12.17
N ALA A 137 -8.98 0.07 -12.28
CA ALA A 137 -9.11 1.02 -13.40
C ALA A 137 -7.85 1.89 -13.65
N ASP A 138 -6.98 2.05 -12.65
CA ASP A 138 -5.71 2.77 -12.78
C ASP A 138 -4.53 1.90 -13.26
N GLY A 139 -4.82 0.67 -13.69
CA GLY A 139 -3.88 -0.29 -14.27
C GLY A 139 -3.06 -1.07 -13.26
N ARG A 140 -3.24 -0.84 -11.95
CA ARG A 140 -2.58 -1.65 -10.91
C ARG A 140 -3.19 -3.04 -10.87
N THR A 141 -2.35 -4.03 -10.63
CA THR A 141 -2.78 -5.44 -10.64
C THR A 141 -2.42 -6.13 -9.33
N GLY A 142 -3.25 -7.08 -8.93
CA GLY A 142 -3.05 -7.87 -7.72
C GLY A 142 -3.24 -9.35 -8.01
N ARG A 143 -2.37 -10.17 -7.42
CA ARG A 143 -2.52 -11.63 -7.41
C ARG A 143 -2.83 -12.11 -5.99
N PHE A 144 -3.85 -12.94 -5.90
CA PHE A 144 -4.36 -13.51 -4.66
C PHE A 144 -4.51 -15.01 -4.81
N ARG A 145 -4.40 -15.73 -3.70
CA ARG A 145 -4.86 -17.11 -3.57
C ARG A 145 -6.16 -17.10 -2.78
N LEU A 146 -7.16 -17.82 -3.27
CA LEU A 146 -8.40 -18.05 -2.54
C LEU A 146 -8.39 -19.47 -2.01
N ALA A 147 -8.76 -19.67 -0.75
CA ALA A 147 -9.09 -20.98 -0.24
C ALA A 147 -10.52 -21.33 -0.68
N LEU A 148 -10.70 -22.49 -1.29
CA LEU A 148 -11.99 -22.99 -1.75
C LEU A 148 -12.46 -24.11 -0.84
N ASP A 149 -13.76 -24.19 -0.63
CA ASP A 149 -14.37 -25.31 0.07
C ASP A 149 -14.34 -26.56 -0.84
N PRO A 150 -13.83 -27.72 -0.37
CA PRO A 150 -13.78 -28.94 -1.16
C PRO A 150 -15.15 -29.62 -1.34
N LEU A 151 -16.13 -29.28 -0.49
CA LEU A 151 -17.46 -29.90 -0.47
C LEU A 151 -18.52 -29.02 -1.14
N ALA A 152 -18.29 -27.71 -1.19
CA ALA A 152 -19.17 -26.75 -1.84
C ALA A 152 -18.35 -25.71 -2.62
N PRO A 153 -18.84 -25.16 -3.74
CA PRO A 153 -18.07 -24.19 -4.53
C PRO A 153 -18.06 -22.80 -3.87
N ALA A 154 -17.55 -22.68 -2.65
CA ALA A 154 -17.52 -21.45 -1.87
C ALA A 154 -16.08 -21.03 -1.56
N VAL A 155 -15.85 -19.71 -1.45
CA VAL A 155 -14.56 -19.17 -1.00
C VAL A 155 -14.54 -19.08 0.51
N LEU A 156 -13.56 -19.73 1.13
CA LEU A 156 -13.34 -19.76 2.58
C LEU A 156 -12.44 -18.62 3.08
N GLY A 157 -11.50 -18.15 2.24
CA GLY A 157 -10.55 -17.13 2.64
C GLY A 157 -9.70 -16.60 1.50
N ILE A 158 -8.95 -15.52 1.78
CA ILE A 158 -8.02 -14.88 0.85
C ILE A 158 -6.63 -14.91 1.47
N SER A 159 -5.65 -15.44 0.75
CA SER A 159 -4.24 -15.59 1.15
C SER A 159 -3.34 -14.98 0.08
N ASP A 160 -2.20 -14.41 0.48
CA ASP A 160 -1.21 -13.72 -0.36
C ASP A 160 -1.68 -12.43 -1.07
N VAL A 161 -0.87 -11.37 -0.93
CA VAL A 161 -1.00 -10.13 -1.72
C VAL A 161 0.28 -9.94 -2.51
N GLY A 162 0.34 -10.55 -3.69
CA GLY A 162 1.36 -10.20 -4.67
C GLY A 162 0.95 -8.92 -5.38
N LEU A 163 1.38 -7.76 -4.86
CA LEU A 163 1.25 -6.49 -5.59
C LEU A 163 2.14 -6.55 -6.83
N GLN A 164 1.53 -6.61 -8.01
CA GLN A 164 2.27 -6.56 -9.27
C GLN A 164 2.24 -5.11 -9.79
N ALA A 165 3.42 -4.58 -10.08
CA ALA A 165 3.58 -3.25 -10.65
C ALA A 165 2.72 -3.10 -11.93
N ARG A 166 2.27 -1.86 -12.19
CA ARG A 166 1.44 -1.50 -13.34
C ARG A 166 1.96 -2.16 -14.62
N VAL A 167 1.12 -2.94 -15.29
CA VAL A 167 1.44 -3.45 -16.63
C VAL A 167 1.49 -2.24 -17.59
N PRO A 168 2.59 -2.00 -18.31
CA PRO A 168 2.62 -0.96 -19.33
C PRO A 168 1.60 -1.33 -20.41
N GLN A 169 0.59 -0.47 -20.59
CA GLN A 169 -0.29 -0.53 -21.74
C GLN A 169 0.55 -0.19 -22.98
N LEU A 170 1.09 -1.19 -23.64
CA LEU A 170 1.63 -1.06 -25.00
C LEU A 170 0.44 -0.81 -25.92
N LYS A 171 0.19 0.48 -26.17
CA LYS A 171 -0.77 0.94 -27.17
C LYS A 171 -0.17 0.58 -28.53
N GLY A 172 -0.74 -0.47 -29.15
CA GLY A 172 -0.47 -0.80 -30.54
C GLY A 172 -0.93 0.36 -31.43
N GLU A 173 0.00 0.82 -32.25
CA GLU A 173 -0.17 1.76 -33.35
C GLU A 173 -0.83 1.07 -34.56
#